data_AF-A0A1Q3P981-F1
#
_entry.id   AF-A0A1Q3P981-F1
#
_cell.length_a   1.000
_cell.length_b   1.000
_cell.length_c   1.000
_cell.angle_alpha   90.00
_cell.angle_beta   90.00
_cell.angle_gamma   90.00
#
_symmetry.space_group_name_H-M   'P 1'
#
loop_
_entity.id
_entity.type
_entity.pdbx_description
1 polymer ?
#
loop_
_entity_poly.entity_id
_entity_poly.type
_entity_poly.pdbx_seq_one_letter_code
_entity_poly.pdbx_strand_id
1 'polypeptide(L)' 'MKTAYQNFGRGCDVPPTPEYVEVYFLQCKKTKEAAREFYRHYSMRYWRSLSGKVIRDWKRLAWQWIWNR' A
#
# COMPACT_ATOMS: atom_id res chain seq x y z
N MET A 1 19.88 10.95 -17.44
CA MET A 1 19.49 11.10 -16.02
C MET A 1 18.13 10.41 -15.83
N LYS A 2 18.04 9.35 -15.03
CA LYS A 2 16.75 8.70 -14.73
C LYS A 2 16.04 9.54 -13.67
N THR A 3 14.97 10.23 -14.06
CA THR A 3 14.07 10.95 -13.15
C THR A 3 13.61 10.02 -12.04
N ALA A 4 13.86 10.39 -10.79
CA ALA A 4 13.30 9.72 -9.62
C ALA A 4 11.78 9.69 -9.79
N TYR A 5 11.18 8.50 -9.85
CA TYR A 5 9.73 8.35 -9.89
C TYR A 5 9.17 9.00 -8.62
N GLN A 6 8.62 10.20 -8.76
CA GLN A 6 7.85 10.83 -7.72
C GLN A 6 6.61 9.95 -7.51
N ASN A 7 6.59 9.17 -6.43
CA ASN A 7 5.42 8.42 -6.01
C ASN A 7 4.39 9.43 -5.48
N PHE A 8 3.41 9.80 -6.30
CA PHE A 8 2.43 10.85 -5.99
C PHE A 8 1.30 10.35 -5.07
N GLY A 9 1.43 9.15 -4.48
CA GLY A 9 0.34 8.54 -3.70
C GLY A 9 -0.88 8.16 -4.54
N ARG A 10 -0.73 8.11 -5.88
CA ARG A 10 -1.73 7.53 -6.77
C ARG A 10 -1.82 6.05 -6.41
N GLY A 11 -3.03 5.50 -6.32
CA GLY A 11 -3.25 4.09 -5.95
C GLY A 11 -2.46 3.09 -6.82
N CYS A 12 -1.97 3.56 -7.96
CA CYS A 12 -1.22 2.86 -8.99
C CYS A 12 0.31 2.81 -8.78
N ASP A 13 0.85 3.66 -7.89
CA ASP A 13 2.29 3.82 -7.67
C ASP A 13 2.73 2.86 -6.55
N VAL A 14 3.46 1.81 -6.92
CA VAL A 14 3.93 0.76 -6.00
C VAL A 14 5.47 0.70 -6.05
N PRO A 15 6.17 0.74 -4.90
CA PRO A 15 5.62 0.77 -3.54
C PRO A 15 5.04 2.14 -3.17
N PRO A 16 3.89 2.21 -2.46
CA PRO A 16 3.43 3.45 -1.86
C PRO A 16 4.41 3.95 -0.81
N THR A 17 4.34 5.23 -0.46
CA THR A 17 5.00 5.69 0.76
C THR A 17 4.17 5.30 1.99
N PRO A 18 4.81 4.99 3.14
CA PRO A 18 4.08 4.60 4.34
C PRO A 18 3.14 5.71 4.83
N GLU A 19 3.46 6.99 4.61
CA GLU A 19 2.62 8.12 4.99
C GLU A 19 1.30 8.13 4.21
N TYR A 20 1.32 7.84 2.90
CA TYR A 20 0.09 7.75 2.12
C TYR A 20 -0.78 6.57 2.54
N VAL A 21 -0.16 5.47 2.97
CA VAL A 21 -0.88 4.32 3.54
C VAL A 21 -1.53 4.69 4.87
N GLU A 22 -0.82 5.38 5.77
CA GLU A 22 -1.39 5.87 7.04
C GLU A 22 -2.58 6.80 6.79
N VAL A 23 -2.46 7.77 5.88
CA VAL A 23 -3.55 8.70 5.53
C VAL A 23 -4.77 7.94 4.98
N TYR A 24 -4.57 6.96 4.10
CA TYR A 24 -5.67 6.16 3.55
C TYR A 24 -6.42 5.38 4.64
N PHE A 25 -5.70 4.74 5.55
CA PHE A 25 -6.32 3.99 6.65
C PHE A 25 -7.08 4.91 7.60
N LEU A 26 -6.54 6.09 7.93
CA LEU A 26 -7.23 7.09 8.74
C LEU A 26 -8.51 7.59 8.07
N GLN A 27 -8.50 7.83 6.76
CA GLN A 27 -9.69 8.20 5.98
C GLN A 27 -10.77 7.09 6.02
N CYS A 28 -10.35 5.83 6.06
CA CYS A 28 -11.25 4.69 6.25
C CYS A 28 -11.65 4.44 7.72
N LYS A 29 -11.40 5.40 8.63
CA LYS A 29 -11.65 5.29 10.08
C LYS A 29 -10.92 4.11 10.74
N LYS A 30 -9.74 3.76 10.23
CA LYS A 30 -8.84 2.75 10.81
C LYS A 30 -7.65 3.43 11.49
N THR A 31 -6.87 2.65 12.24
CA THR A 31 -5.73 3.15 13.02
C THR A 31 -4.43 3.18 12.20
N LYS A 32 -3.44 3.95 12.66
CA LYS A 32 -2.10 3.97 12.06
C LYS A 32 -1.39 2.63 12.23
N GLU A 33 -1.65 1.92 13.33
CA GLU A 33 -1.12 0.60 13.62
C GLU A 33 -1.57 -0.41 12.56
N ALA A 34 -2.86 -0.39 12.18
CA ALA A 34 -3.39 -1.23 11.10
C ALA A 34 -2.75 -0.89 9.74
N ALA A 35 -2.49 0.39 9.48
CA ALA A 35 -1.81 0.85 8.27
C ALA A 35 -0.36 0.34 8.20
N ARG A 36 0.37 0.40 9.31
CA ARG A 36 1.74 -0.10 9.45
C ARG A 36 1.82 -1.60 9.28
N GLU A 37 0.85 -2.33 9.84
CA GLU A 37 0.77 -3.78 9.68
C GLU A 37 0.57 -4.18 8.21
N PHE A 38 -0.37 -3.52 7.53
CA PHE A 38 -0.58 -3.68 6.10
C PHE A 38 0.70 -3.36 5.30
N TYR A 39 1.32 -2.20 5.55
CA TYR A 39 2.52 -1.78 4.84
C TYR A 39 3.65 -2.80 5.01
N ARG A 40 3.90 -3.24 6.25
CA ARG A 40 4.92 -4.24 6.57
C ARG A 40 4.64 -5.58 5.88
N HIS A 41 3.38 -6.02 5.85
CA HIS A 41 2.99 -7.28 5.22
C HIS A 41 3.34 -7.31 3.73
N TYR A 42 3.07 -6.22 3.01
CA TYR A 42 3.33 -6.14 1.57
C TYR A 42 4.75 -5.70 1.23
N SER A 43 5.44 -4.95 2.11
CA SER A 43 6.85 -4.61 1.93
C SER A 43 7.75 -5.84 2.00
N MET A 44 7.49 -6.76 2.94
CA MET A 44 8.21 -8.04 3.05
C MET A 44 8.02 -8.94 1.82
N ARG A 45 6.96 -8.72 1.04
CA ARG A 45 6.65 -9.45 -0.20
C ARG A 45 7.08 -8.69 -1.45
N TYR A 46 7.85 -7.60 -1.30
CA TYR A 46 8.25 -6.71 -2.39
C TYR A 46 7.07 -6.21 -3.22
N TRP A 47 5.91 -6.05 -2.59
CA TRP A 47 4.66 -5.67 -3.24
C TRP A 47 4.31 -6.56 -4.44
N ARG A 48 4.47 -7.87 -4.27
CA ARG A 48 4.06 -8.90 -5.24
C ARG A 48 2.96 -9.78 -4.64
N SER A 49 2.11 -10.29 -5.53
CA SER A 49 1.15 -11.35 -5.18
C SER A 49 1.89 -12.66 -4.87
N LEU A 50 1.17 -13.63 -4.29
CA LEU A 50 1.68 -15.00 -4.07
C LEU A 50 2.12 -15.68 -5.37
N SER A 51 1.49 -15.31 -6.50
CA SER A 51 1.86 -15.77 -7.85
C SER A 51 3.03 -14.98 -8.48
N GLY A 52 3.68 -14.09 -7.72
CA GLY A 52 4.83 -13.30 -8.16
C GLY A 52 4.51 -12.07 -9.03
N LYS A 53 3.22 -11.83 -9.33
CA LYS A 53 2.79 -10.68 -10.14
C LYS A 53 2.93 -9.39 -9.32
N VAL A 54 3.41 -8.33 -9.97
CA VAL A 54 3.52 -7.01 -9.35
C VAL A 54 2.13 -6.49 -9.00
N ILE A 55 1.96 -6.09 -7.74
CA ILE A 55 0.77 -5.38 -7.30
C ILE A 55 0.81 -4.01 -7.97
N ARG A 56 -0.27 -3.68 -8.67
CA ARG A 56 -0.42 -2.36 -9.30
C ARG A 56 -1.32 -1.43 -8.51
N ASP A 57 -2.23 -1.95 -7.69
CA ASP A 57 -3.19 -1.12 -6.95
C ASP A 57 -3.13 -1.44 -5.46
N TRP A 58 -2.33 -0.67 -4.73
CA TRP A 58 -2.18 -0.87 -3.29
C TRP A 58 -3.42 -0.42 -2.52
N LYS A 59 -4.22 0.54 -3.04
CA LYS A 59 -5.45 1.00 -2.37
C LYS A 59 -6.54 -0.06 -2.45
N ARG A 60 -6.67 -0.75 -3.58
CA ARG A 60 -7.57 -1.91 -3.71
C ARG A 60 -7.18 -3.01 -2.73
N LEU A 61 -5.89 -3.28 -2.56
CA LEU A 61 -5.41 -4.24 -1.57
C LEU A 61 -5.63 -3.77 -0.13
N ALA A 62 -5.42 -2.49 0.16
CA ALA A 62 -5.73 -1.92 1.46
C ALA A 62 -7.22 -2.03 1.77
N TRP A 63 -8.10 -1.76 0.80
CA TRP A 63 -9.54 -1.93 0.94
C TRP A 63 -9.91 -3.40 1.23
N GLN A 64 -9.33 -4.35 0.49
CA GLN A 64 -9.52 -5.78 0.75
C GLN A 64 -9.00 -6.19 2.12
N TRP A 65 -7.85 -5.69 2.54
CA TRP A 65 -7.26 -5.93 3.87
C TRP A 65 -8.16 -5.41 4.99
N ILE A 66 -8.77 -4.25 4.78
CA ILE A 66 -9.68 -3.61 5.74
C ILE A 66 -11.00 -4.37 5.88
N TRP A 67 -11.50 -4.97 4.79
CA TRP A 67 -12.81 -5.63 4.75
C TRP A 67 -12.77 -7.13 5.05
N ASN A 68 -11.66 -7.81 4.74
CA ASN A 68 -11.50 -9.25 4.94
C ASN A 68 -10.84 -9.62 6.28
N ARG A 69 -10.80 -8.68 7.22
CA ARG A 69 -10.35 -8.87 8.61
C ARG A 69 -11.45 -8.44 9.56
#